data_AF-A0A928AG76-F1
#
_entry.id   AF-A0A928AG76-F1
#
_cell.length_a   1.000
_cell.length_b   1.000
_cell.length_c   1.000
_cell.angle_alpha   90.00
_cell.angle_beta   90.00
_cell.angle_gamma   90.00
#
_symmetry.space_group_name_H-M   'P 1'
#
loop_
_entity.id
_entity.type
_entity.pdbx_description
1 polymer ?
#
loop_
_entity_poly.entity_id
_entity_poly.type
_entity_poly.pdbx_seq_one_letter_code
_entity_poly.pdbx_strand_id
1 'polypeptide(L)'
;MLNEMGKAQKYRMPRIALTVIAVALFVLQWLLGDFPVWLFAAPINILLCALWLIALWEGYRRRATSTVVQYLLSAEATYTALGVAATIALVLGLQSEPAMTSWPVVGGILFVQSILTLVILRGWRNENGVRWRFLITHCGLWLAVASAFFGAPDKQILRVQVGSAPTREALSEQGRRSYLDYELRLDDFEVEHSKSGTPERFCASVAVDDKVVDIEVNSPYSPRFGEDIYLMNYAPDGCLLQVVREPWRGITATGIALLLLGAFMLFMQGFQKRAR
;
A
#
# COMPACT_ATOMS: atom_id res chain seq x y z
N MET A 1 -7.84 -15.10 -38.12
CA MET A 1 -9.23 -15.29 -37.66
C MET A 1 -9.44 -16.57 -36.86
N LEU A 2 -9.16 -17.77 -37.39
CA LEU A 2 -9.41 -19.05 -36.70
C LEU A 2 -8.68 -19.21 -35.34
N ASN A 3 -7.43 -18.75 -35.24
CA ASN A 3 -6.65 -18.80 -33.99
C ASN A 3 -7.19 -17.85 -32.90
N GLU A 4 -7.71 -16.69 -33.30
CA GLU A 4 -8.32 -15.72 -32.39
C GLU A 4 -9.71 -16.17 -31.91
N MET A 5 -10.49 -16.80 -32.79
CA MET A 5 -11.77 -17.43 -32.42
C MET A 5 -11.57 -18.60 -31.43
N GLY A 6 -10.54 -19.43 -31.65
CA GLY A 6 -10.21 -20.54 -30.74
C GLY A 6 -9.76 -20.07 -29.34
N LYS A 7 -8.98 -19.00 -29.25
CA LYS A 7 -8.63 -18.36 -27.97
C LYS A 7 -9.85 -17.75 -27.29
N ALA A 8 -10.72 -17.06 -28.03
CA ALA A 8 -11.93 -16.46 -27.50
C ALA A 8 -12.87 -17.51 -26.88
N GLN A 9 -12.99 -18.69 -27.50
CA GLN A 9 -13.77 -19.80 -26.97
C GLN A 9 -13.12 -20.44 -25.73
N LYS A 10 -11.79 -20.61 -25.73
CA LYS A 10 -11.04 -21.18 -24.59
C LYS A 10 -11.18 -20.36 -23.30
N TYR A 11 -11.24 -19.03 -23.39
CA TYR A 11 -11.33 -18.15 -22.22
C TYR A 11 -12.75 -17.61 -21.95
N ARG A 12 -13.78 -18.15 -22.62
CA ARG A 12 -15.17 -17.70 -22.45
C ARG A 12 -15.67 -17.86 -21.01
N MET A 13 -15.45 -19.04 -20.42
CA MET A 13 -15.87 -19.34 -19.04
C MET A 13 -15.21 -18.43 -17.98
N PRO A 14 -13.88 -18.25 -17.95
CA PRO A 14 -13.26 -17.34 -16.99
C PRO A 14 -13.66 -15.87 -17.19
N ARG A 15 -13.92 -15.42 -18.44
CA ARG A 15 -14.44 -14.07 -18.69
C ARG A 15 -15.83 -13.87 -18.07
N ILE A 16 -16.74 -14.82 -18.28
CA ILE A 16 -18.09 -14.76 -17.67
C ILE A 16 -17.98 -14.74 -16.15
N ALA A 17 -17.15 -15.62 -15.56
CA ALA A 17 -16.93 -15.65 -14.12
C ALA A 17 -16.38 -14.32 -13.59
N LEU A 18 -15.42 -13.71 -14.28
CA LEU A 18 -14.86 -12.42 -13.89
C LEU A 18 -15.91 -11.30 -13.95
N THR A 19 -16.73 -11.26 -15.00
CA THR A 19 -17.83 -10.28 -15.10
C THR A 19 -18.83 -10.46 -13.97
N VAL A 20 -19.20 -11.70 -13.64
CA VAL A 20 -20.10 -12.01 -12.53
C VAL A 20 -19.50 -11.56 -11.19
N ILE A 21 -18.22 -11.84 -10.96
CA ILE A 21 -17.51 -11.39 -9.75
C ILE A 21 -17.48 -9.86 -9.68
N ALA A 22 -17.15 -9.18 -10.78
CA ALA A 22 -17.10 -7.73 -10.83
C ALA A 22 -18.47 -7.12 -10.49
N VAL A 23 -19.55 -7.62 -11.11
CA VAL A 23 -20.93 -7.18 -10.80
C VAL A 23 -21.27 -7.47 -9.33
N ALA A 24 -20.91 -8.64 -8.82
CA ALA A 24 -21.15 -8.99 -7.42
C ALA A 24 -20.44 -8.02 -6.45
N LEU A 25 -19.20 -7.59 -6.73
CA LEU A 25 -18.50 -6.61 -5.90
C LEU A 25 -19.23 -5.25 -5.84
N PHE A 26 -19.76 -4.77 -6.97
CA PHE A 26 -20.57 -3.55 -6.99
C PHE A 26 -21.92 -3.73 -6.28
N VAL A 27 -22.55 -4.89 -6.41
CA VAL A 27 -23.78 -5.22 -5.68
C VAL A 27 -23.53 -5.26 -4.17
N LEU A 28 -22.40 -5.86 -3.73
CA LEU A 28 -22.00 -5.87 -2.33
C LEU A 28 -21.74 -4.45 -1.80
N GLN A 29 -21.09 -3.58 -2.58
CA GLN A 29 -20.94 -2.17 -2.23
C GLN A 29 -22.30 -1.50 -1.99
N TRP A 30 -23.27 -1.73 -2.88
CA TRP A 30 -24.60 -1.13 -2.76
C TRP A 30 -25.39 -1.68 -1.56
N LEU A 31 -25.29 -2.98 -1.28
CA LEU A 31 -26.08 -3.65 -0.25
C LEU A 31 -25.48 -3.53 1.16
N LEU A 32 -24.16 -3.61 1.27
CA LEU A 32 -23.45 -3.70 2.55
C LEU A 32 -22.69 -2.43 2.92
N GLY A 33 -22.56 -1.47 1.99
CA GLY A 33 -21.75 -0.28 2.17
C GLY A 33 -20.25 -0.59 2.16
N ASP A 34 -19.51 0.04 3.07
CA ASP A 34 -18.06 -0.09 3.17
C ASP A 34 -17.59 -1.51 3.46
N PHE A 35 -16.54 -1.93 2.75
CA PHE A 35 -15.79 -3.13 3.04
C PHE A 35 -15.17 -3.03 4.44
N PRO A 36 -15.32 -4.05 5.30
CA PRO A 36 -14.73 -4.08 6.64
C PRO A 36 -13.20 -4.28 6.59
N VAL A 37 -12.45 -3.20 6.31
CA VAL A 37 -10.98 -3.21 6.15
C VAL A 37 -10.23 -3.76 7.37
N TRP A 38 -10.82 -3.68 8.56
CA TRP A 38 -10.26 -4.23 9.80
C TRP A 38 -10.07 -5.76 9.75
N LEU A 39 -10.73 -6.48 8.84
CA LEU A 39 -10.47 -7.91 8.59
C LEU A 39 -9.04 -8.17 8.10
N PHE A 40 -8.39 -7.16 7.52
CA PHE A 40 -6.99 -7.17 7.10
C PHE A 40 -6.08 -6.43 8.09
N ALA A 41 -6.47 -6.28 9.36
CA ALA A 41 -5.54 -5.84 10.40
C ALA A 41 -4.68 -7.01 10.90
N ALA A 42 -3.50 -6.70 11.43
CA ALA A 42 -2.61 -7.68 12.04
C ALA A 42 -3.27 -8.36 13.25
N PRO A 43 -3.07 -9.70 13.42
CA PRO A 43 -2.24 -10.60 12.61
C PRO A 43 -3.00 -11.29 11.45
N ILE A 44 -4.29 -10.99 11.27
CA ILE A 44 -5.17 -11.71 10.34
C ILE A 44 -4.74 -11.49 8.89
N ASN A 45 -4.29 -10.29 8.52
CA ASN A 45 -3.73 -10.02 7.19
C ASN A 45 -2.61 -10.97 6.79
N ILE A 46 -1.67 -11.26 7.67
CA ILE A 46 -0.53 -12.15 7.41
C ILE A 46 -1.04 -13.56 7.10
N LEU A 47 -1.98 -14.05 7.90
CA LEU A 47 -2.59 -15.37 7.70
C LEU A 47 -3.35 -15.44 6.36
N LEU A 48 -4.20 -14.43 6.07
CA LEU A 48 -4.95 -14.37 4.82
C LEU A 48 -4.04 -14.28 3.60
N CYS A 49 -2.99 -13.45 3.66
CA CYS A 49 -2.00 -13.33 2.61
C CYS A 49 -1.26 -14.66 2.37
N ALA A 50 -0.85 -15.35 3.44
CA ALA A 50 -0.19 -16.65 3.34
C ALA A 50 -1.09 -17.72 2.70
N LEU A 51 -2.34 -17.84 3.16
CA LEU A 51 -3.31 -18.79 2.60
C LEU A 51 -3.60 -18.49 1.12
N TRP A 52 -3.76 -17.21 0.78
CA TRP A 52 -3.98 -16.77 -0.60
C TRP A 52 -2.77 -17.09 -1.50
N LEU A 53 -1.55 -16.84 -1.04
CA LEU A 53 -0.32 -17.21 -1.76
C LEU A 53 -0.17 -18.72 -1.96
N ILE A 54 -0.51 -19.53 -0.95
CA ILE A 54 -0.51 -21.00 -1.06
C ILE A 54 -1.54 -21.46 -2.10
N ALA A 55 -2.74 -20.86 -2.12
CA ALA A 55 -3.77 -21.19 -3.10
C ALA A 55 -3.32 -20.86 -4.53
N LEU A 56 -2.69 -19.70 -4.75
CA LEU A 56 -2.14 -19.31 -6.05
C LEU A 56 -0.97 -20.19 -6.48
N TRP A 57 -0.10 -20.58 -5.54
CA TRP A 57 0.99 -21.52 -5.79
C TRP A 57 0.48 -22.88 -6.24
N GLU A 58 -0.51 -23.45 -5.55
CA GLU A 58 -1.11 -24.72 -5.93
C GLU A 58 -1.86 -24.63 -7.26
N GLY A 59 -2.56 -23.52 -7.49
CA GLY A 59 -3.15 -23.21 -8.80
C GLY A 59 -2.11 -23.17 -9.92
N TYR A 60 -0.95 -22.54 -9.68
CA TYR A 60 0.15 -22.48 -10.63
C TYR A 60 0.76 -23.86 -10.92
N ARG A 61 0.87 -24.74 -9.92
CA ARG A 61 1.32 -26.13 -10.11
C ARG A 61 0.36 -26.89 -11.03
N ARG A 62 -0.94 -26.64 -10.91
CA ARG A 62 -2.00 -27.28 -11.72
C ARG A 62 -2.36 -26.52 -13.00
N ARG A 63 -1.58 -25.51 -13.39
CA ARG A 63 -1.88 -24.59 -14.51
C ARG A 63 -2.20 -25.27 -15.84
N ALA A 64 -1.63 -26.45 -16.13
CA ALA A 64 -1.91 -27.18 -17.36
C ALA A 64 -3.38 -27.63 -17.47
N THR A 65 -4.06 -27.84 -16.34
CA THR A 65 -5.44 -28.34 -16.27
C THR A 65 -6.47 -27.26 -15.95
N SER A 66 -6.03 -26.13 -15.37
CA SER A 66 -6.94 -25.05 -14.95
C SER A 66 -7.04 -23.94 -15.98
N THR A 67 -8.21 -23.83 -16.64
CA THR A 67 -8.52 -22.74 -17.57
C THR A 67 -8.49 -21.37 -16.90
N VAL A 68 -8.84 -21.29 -15.61
CA VAL A 68 -8.79 -20.03 -14.83
C VAL A 68 -7.35 -19.56 -14.68
N VAL A 69 -6.44 -20.44 -14.25
CA VAL A 69 -5.02 -20.09 -14.09
C VAL A 69 -4.38 -19.77 -15.44
N GLN A 70 -4.75 -20.47 -16.50
CA GLN A 70 -4.30 -20.15 -17.87
C GLN A 70 -4.78 -18.76 -18.32
N TYR A 71 -6.03 -18.39 -18.00
CA TYR A 71 -6.54 -17.04 -18.26
C TYR A 71 -5.75 -16.00 -17.44
N LEU A 72 -5.57 -16.19 -16.13
CA LEU A 72 -4.82 -15.25 -15.29
C LEU A 72 -3.35 -15.06 -15.74
N LEU A 73 -2.74 -16.07 -16.37
CA LEU A 73 -1.39 -15.99 -16.94
C LEU A 73 -1.34 -15.36 -18.34
N SER A 74 -2.49 -15.13 -18.98
CA SER A 74 -2.59 -14.57 -20.33
C SER A 74 -2.46 -13.04 -20.33
N ALA A 75 -2.04 -12.46 -21.47
CA ALA A 75 -2.00 -11.00 -21.62
C ALA A 75 -3.40 -10.37 -21.52
N GLU A 76 -4.43 -11.09 -21.97
CA GLU A 76 -5.84 -10.69 -21.89
C GLU A 76 -6.27 -10.37 -20.46
N ALA A 77 -5.88 -11.20 -19.48
CA ALA A 77 -6.19 -10.95 -18.08
C ALA A 77 -5.51 -9.67 -17.57
N THR A 78 -4.27 -9.40 -17.98
CA THR A 78 -3.58 -8.15 -17.63
C THR A 78 -4.30 -6.93 -18.20
N TYR A 79 -4.69 -6.94 -19.48
CA TYR A 79 -5.44 -5.83 -20.07
C TYR A 79 -6.80 -5.64 -19.40
N THR A 80 -7.48 -6.75 -19.06
CA THR A 80 -8.75 -6.71 -18.33
C THR A 80 -8.57 -6.11 -16.95
N ALA A 81 -7.54 -6.51 -16.21
CA ALA A 81 -7.24 -5.99 -14.87
C ALA A 81 -6.92 -4.49 -14.90
N LEU A 82 -6.11 -4.05 -15.85
CA LEU A 82 -5.79 -2.62 -16.02
C LEU A 82 -7.01 -1.80 -16.41
N GLY A 83 -7.84 -2.30 -17.32
CA GLY A 83 -9.09 -1.64 -17.72
C GLY A 83 -10.05 -1.50 -16.54
N VAL A 84 -10.30 -2.59 -15.81
CA VAL A 84 -11.16 -2.59 -14.62
C VAL A 84 -10.61 -1.65 -13.54
N ALA A 85 -9.31 -1.71 -13.24
CA ALA A 85 -8.69 -0.83 -12.25
C ALA A 85 -8.83 0.66 -12.63
N ALA A 86 -8.61 1.01 -13.90
CA ALA A 86 -8.79 2.36 -14.40
C ALA A 86 -10.25 2.82 -14.31
N THR A 87 -11.21 1.96 -14.67
CA THR A 87 -12.64 2.27 -14.53
C THR A 87 -13.04 2.49 -13.08
N ILE A 88 -12.61 1.62 -12.16
CA ILE A 88 -12.89 1.76 -10.73
C ILE A 88 -12.30 3.07 -10.19
N ALA A 89 -11.04 3.37 -10.51
CA ALA A 89 -10.39 4.61 -10.09
C ALA A 89 -11.11 5.86 -10.62
N LEU A 90 -11.56 5.84 -11.88
CA LEU A 90 -12.31 6.94 -12.48
C LEU A 90 -13.67 7.13 -11.78
N VAL A 91 -14.43 6.06 -11.58
CA VAL A 91 -15.76 6.12 -10.96
C VAL A 91 -15.67 6.66 -9.53
N LEU A 92 -14.78 6.09 -8.70
CA LEU A 92 -14.64 6.52 -7.31
C LEU A 92 -14.05 7.92 -7.19
N GLY A 93 -13.10 8.27 -8.06
CA GLY A 93 -12.53 9.61 -8.12
C GLY A 93 -13.57 10.68 -8.45
N LEU A 94 -14.50 10.39 -9.38
CA LEU A 94 -15.60 11.29 -9.72
C LEU A 94 -16.65 11.41 -8.60
N GLN A 95 -16.86 10.34 -7.84
CA GLN A 95 -17.79 10.32 -6.72
C GLN A 95 -17.19 10.88 -5.42
N SER A 96 -15.87 11.12 -5.38
CA SER A 96 -15.14 11.48 -4.15
C SER A 96 -15.30 10.45 -3.02
N GLU A 97 -15.53 9.19 -3.39
CA GLU A 97 -15.73 8.09 -2.46
C GLU A 97 -14.37 7.56 -1.95
N PRO A 98 -14.26 7.17 -0.67
CA PRO A 98 -13.03 6.61 -0.13
C PRO A 98 -12.69 5.28 -0.82
N ALA A 99 -11.62 5.28 -1.63
CA ALA A 99 -11.25 4.13 -2.42
C ALA A 99 -10.93 2.88 -1.59
N MET A 100 -10.31 3.06 -0.42
CA MET A 100 -9.77 1.93 0.38
C MET A 100 -10.84 1.11 1.10
N THR A 101 -12.05 1.62 1.26
CA THR A 101 -13.19 0.89 1.84
C THR A 101 -14.13 0.35 0.78
N SER A 102 -13.81 0.46 -0.52
CA SER A 102 -14.70 0.03 -1.59
C SER A 102 -14.51 -1.45 -1.97
N TRP A 103 -15.61 -2.22 -2.02
CA TRP A 103 -15.60 -3.63 -2.43
C TRP A 103 -14.97 -3.85 -3.82
N PRO A 104 -15.34 -3.09 -4.88
CA PRO A 104 -14.66 -3.13 -6.17
C PRO A 104 -13.15 -2.91 -6.11
N VAL A 105 -12.68 -1.97 -5.28
CA VAL A 105 -11.24 -1.68 -5.15
C VAL A 105 -10.52 -2.85 -4.51
N VAL A 106 -11.03 -3.36 -3.39
CA VAL A 106 -10.47 -4.53 -2.69
C VAL A 106 -10.35 -5.72 -3.64
N GLY A 107 -11.44 -6.06 -4.34
CA GLY A 107 -11.44 -7.17 -5.30
C GLY A 107 -10.54 -6.91 -6.51
N GLY A 108 -10.49 -5.68 -7.03
CA GLY A 108 -9.63 -5.29 -8.14
C GLY A 108 -8.15 -5.39 -7.81
N ILE A 109 -7.74 -4.92 -6.62
CA ILE A 109 -6.37 -5.05 -6.13
C ILE A 109 -5.99 -6.53 -5.99
N LEU A 110 -6.86 -7.35 -5.37
CA LEU A 110 -6.62 -8.79 -5.22
C LEU A 110 -6.52 -9.49 -6.59
N PHE A 111 -7.29 -9.06 -7.59
CA PHE A 111 -7.20 -9.58 -8.95
C PHE A 111 -5.87 -9.24 -9.62
N VAL A 112 -5.45 -7.97 -9.59
CA VAL A 112 -4.14 -7.52 -10.10
C VAL A 112 -3.01 -8.26 -9.39
N GLN A 113 -3.07 -8.37 -8.06
CA GLN A 113 -2.08 -9.06 -7.26
C GLN A 113 -2.02 -10.56 -7.55
N SER A 114 -3.15 -11.19 -7.86
CA SER A 114 -3.20 -12.61 -8.25
C SER A 114 -2.49 -12.84 -9.57
N ILE A 115 -2.75 -12.00 -10.57
CA ILE A 115 -2.06 -12.03 -11.87
C ILE A 115 -0.56 -11.83 -11.65
N LEU A 116 -0.18 -10.79 -10.89
CA LEU A 116 1.22 -10.45 -10.64
C LEU A 116 1.99 -11.58 -9.97
N THR A 117 1.38 -12.23 -8.97
CA THR A 117 1.95 -13.41 -8.29
C THR A 117 2.22 -14.54 -9.27
N LEU A 118 1.23 -14.91 -10.10
CA LEU A 118 1.38 -15.98 -11.09
C LEU A 118 2.43 -15.65 -12.16
N VAL A 119 2.50 -14.37 -12.55
CA VAL A 119 3.47 -13.83 -13.51
C VAL A 119 4.89 -13.89 -12.96
N ILE A 120 5.09 -13.59 -11.67
CA ILE A 120 6.35 -13.78 -10.94
C ILE A 120 6.75 -15.26 -10.94
N LEU A 121 5.83 -16.16 -10.55
CA LEU A 121 6.09 -17.61 -10.54
C LEU A 121 6.52 -18.14 -11.91
N ARG A 122 5.88 -17.67 -12.99
CA ARG A 122 6.28 -17.97 -14.37
C ARG A 122 7.67 -17.44 -14.73
N GLY A 123 8.03 -16.24 -14.28
CA GLY A 123 9.35 -15.66 -14.52
C GLY A 123 10.48 -16.38 -13.78
N TRP A 124 10.17 -16.97 -12.63
CA TRP A 124 11.08 -17.76 -11.82
C TRP A 124 11.29 -19.16 -12.38
N ARG A 125 10.22 -19.85 -12.81
CA ARG A 125 10.25 -21.24 -13.31
C ARG A 125 10.20 -21.31 -14.84
N ASN A 126 11.07 -20.56 -15.49
CA ASN A 126 11.19 -20.55 -16.95
C ASN A 126 12.20 -21.62 -17.41
N GLU A 127 11.90 -22.29 -18.53
CA GLU A 127 12.74 -23.34 -19.12
C GLU A 127 14.13 -22.81 -19.52
N ASN A 128 14.21 -21.53 -19.87
CA ASN A 128 15.45 -20.84 -20.24
C ASN A 128 16.19 -20.19 -19.04
N GLY A 129 15.84 -20.58 -17.81
CA GLY A 129 16.42 -20.02 -16.58
C GLY A 129 15.72 -18.77 -16.05
N VAL A 130 16.15 -18.33 -14.87
CA VAL A 130 15.52 -17.26 -14.08
C VAL A 130 15.67 -15.90 -14.76
N ARG A 131 14.55 -15.19 -14.97
CA ARG A 131 14.55 -13.84 -15.57
C ARG A 131 14.69 -12.77 -14.49
N TRP A 132 15.89 -12.60 -13.94
CA TRP A 132 16.15 -11.71 -12.80
C TRP A 132 15.60 -10.29 -12.95
N ARG A 133 15.86 -9.62 -14.08
CA ARG A 133 15.39 -8.24 -14.33
C ARG A 133 13.87 -8.15 -14.27
N PHE A 134 13.20 -9.09 -14.92
CA PHE A 134 11.75 -9.21 -14.89
C PHE A 134 11.24 -9.47 -13.47
N LEU A 135 11.88 -10.37 -12.72
CA LEU A 135 11.49 -10.68 -11.35
C LEU A 135 11.67 -9.48 -10.42
N ILE A 136 12.79 -8.78 -10.48
CA ILE A 136 13.05 -7.61 -9.63
C ILE A 136 11.96 -6.55 -9.82
N THR A 137 11.62 -6.22 -11.08
CA THR A 137 10.53 -5.26 -11.36
C THR A 137 9.17 -5.75 -10.84
N HIS A 138 8.80 -7.01 -11.12
CA HIS A 138 7.47 -7.50 -10.76
C HIS A 138 7.34 -7.78 -9.26
N CYS A 139 8.38 -8.28 -8.60
CA CYS A 139 8.43 -8.41 -7.14
C CYS A 139 8.39 -7.04 -6.46
N GLY A 140 9.09 -6.04 -7.01
CA GLY A 140 9.00 -4.66 -6.52
C GLY A 140 7.58 -4.12 -6.58
N LEU A 141 6.91 -4.28 -7.72
CA LEU A 141 5.50 -3.90 -7.88
C LEU A 141 4.60 -4.65 -6.89
N TRP A 142 4.84 -5.96 -6.75
CA TRP A 142 4.05 -6.81 -5.87
C TRP A 142 4.16 -6.34 -4.43
N LEU A 143 5.37 -6.11 -3.93
CA LEU A 143 5.63 -5.64 -2.56
C LEU A 143 5.03 -4.25 -2.32
N ALA A 144 5.19 -3.31 -3.26
CA ALA A 144 4.67 -1.96 -3.11
C ALA A 144 3.14 -1.95 -3.00
N VAL A 145 2.45 -2.65 -3.90
CA VAL A 145 0.97 -2.70 -3.90
C VAL A 145 0.45 -3.61 -2.77
N ALA A 146 1.14 -4.69 -2.41
CA ALA A 146 0.69 -5.62 -1.38
C ALA A 146 0.81 -5.00 0.01
N SER A 147 1.93 -4.34 0.31
CA SER A 147 2.10 -3.62 1.58
C SER A 147 1.11 -2.46 1.73
N ALA A 148 0.83 -1.72 0.65
CA ALA A 148 -0.19 -0.68 0.67
C ALA A 148 -1.58 -1.25 0.99
N PHE A 149 -1.94 -2.41 0.44
CA PHE A 149 -3.23 -3.05 0.68
C PHE A 149 -3.34 -3.73 2.05
N PHE A 150 -2.44 -4.68 2.34
CA PHE A 150 -2.47 -5.47 3.58
C PHE A 150 -2.03 -4.66 4.81
N GLY A 151 -1.26 -3.60 4.62
CA GLY A 151 -0.80 -2.72 5.70
C GLY A 151 -1.67 -1.50 5.96
N ALA A 152 -2.61 -1.17 5.06
CA ALA A 152 -3.51 -0.02 5.25
C ALA A 152 -4.29 -0.07 6.58
N PRO A 153 -4.85 -1.22 7.02
CA PRO A 153 -5.59 -1.29 8.29
C PRO A 153 -4.70 -1.17 9.53
N ASP A 154 -3.40 -1.41 9.39
CA ASP A 154 -2.42 -1.30 10.48
C ASP A 154 -1.89 0.14 10.64
N LYS A 155 -2.20 1.03 9.69
CA LYS A 155 -1.85 2.44 9.78
C LYS A 155 -2.70 3.12 10.85
N GLN A 156 -2.05 3.84 11.75
CA GLN A 156 -2.73 4.64 12.78
C GLN A 156 -2.20 6.06 12.77
N ILE A 157 -3.12 7.02 12.80
CA ILE A 157 -2.81 8.43 12.99
C ILE A 157 -3.44 8.86 14.31
N LEU A 158 -2.60 9.33 15.22
CA LEU A 158 -3.00 9.79 16.54
C LEU A 158 -2.60 11.26 16.70
N ARG A 159 -3.47 12.05 17.32
CA ARG A 159 -3.24 13.45 17.65
C ARG A 159 -3.06 13.60 19.15
N VAL A 160 -2.01 14.32 19.55
CA VAL A 160 -1.64 14.52 20.95
C VAL A 160 -1.55 16.02 21.20
N GLN A 161 -2.34 16.50 22.16
CA GLN A 161 -2.16 17.85 22.69
C GLN A 161 -1.12 17.78 23.80
N VAL A 162 0.04 18.39 23.58
CA VAL A 162 1.15 18.37 24.52
C VAL A 162 1.33 19.76 25.11
N GLY A 163 1.53 19.85 26.43
CA GLY A 163 1.84 21.10 27.13
C GLY A 163 2.94 20.85 28.16
N SER A 164 3.06 21.75 29.13
CA SER A 164 4.04 21.63 30.22
C SER A 164 3.78 20.45 31.17
N ALA A 165 2.54 19.97 31.24
CA ALA A 165 2.20 18.76 31.95
C ALA A 165 2.45 17.53 31.07
N PRO A 166 3.08 16.47 31.59
CA PRO A 166 3.27 15.24 30.86
C PRO A 166 1.94 14.58 30.48
N THR A 167 1.88 14.00 29.27
CA THR A 167 0.70 13.28 28.79
C THR A 167 1.06 12.04 27.99
N ARG A 168 0.20 11.03 28.10
CA ARG A 168 0.18 9.85 27.22
C ARG A 168 -1.09 9.77 26.41
N GLU A 169 -2.03 10.70 26.63
CA GLU A 169 -3.34 10.67 26.00
C GLU A 169 -3.23 11.10 24.54
N ALA A 170 -3.72 10.25 23.64
CA ALA A 170 -3.74 10.50 22.22
C ALA A 170 -5.13 10.21 21.65
N LEU A 171 -5.58 11.04 20.72
CA LEU A 171 -6.87 10.92 20.06
C LEU A 171 -6.68 10.31 18.67
N SER A 172 -7.42 9.25 18.35
CA SER A 172 -7.47 8.72 16.98
C SER A 172 -8.20 9.66 16.03
N GLU A 173 -8.15 9.38 14.73
CA GLU A 173 -8.93 10.12 13.72
C GLU A 173 -10.44 10.11 13.97
N GLN A 174 -10.94 9.09 14.67
CA GLN A 174 -12.35 8.96 15.06
C GLN A 174 -12.67 9.66 16.39
N GLY A 175 -11.72 10.40 16.96
CA GLY A 175 -11.85 11.07 18.26
C GLY A 175 -11.82 10.11 19.46
N ARG A 176 -11.44 8.84 19.26
CA ARG A 176 -11.35 7.86 20.34
C ARG A 176 -10.05 8.05 21.10
N ARG A 177 -10.14 8.12 22.43
CA ARG A 177 -8.99 8.15 23.32
C ARG A 177 -8.20 6.85 23.26
N SER A 178 -6.89 6.99 23.16
CA SER A 178 -5.88 5.94 23.19
C SER A 178 -4.70 6.44 24.03
N TYR A 179 -3.81 5.53 24.44
CA TYR A 179 -2.65 5.89 25.24
C TYR A 179 -1.37 5.44 24.54
N LEU A 180 -0.41 6.35 24.47
CA LEU A 180 0.94 6.06 23.99
C LEU A 180 1.70 5.24 25.04
N ASP A 181 2.63 4.44 24.56
CA ASP A 181 3.51 3.64 25.39
C ASP A 181 4.69 4.43 25.97
N TYR A 182 4.85 5.69 25.56
CA TYR A 182 5.77 6.69 26.10
C TYR A 182 5.01 7.96 26.50
N GLU A 183 5.64 8.78 27.32
CA GLU A 183 5.15 10.08 27.77
C GLU A 183 5.67 11.21 26.88
N LEU A 184 4.83 12.23 26.66
CA LEU A 184 5.19 13.43 25.93
C LEU A 184 4.98 14.66 26.80
N ARG A 185 5.98 15.55 26.84
CA ARG A 185 5.90 16.85 27.50
C ARG A 185 6.57 17.91 26.64
N LEU A 186 5.97 19.09 26.56
CA LEU A 186 6.57 20.23 25.89
C LEU A 186 7.48 20.92 26.90
N ASP A 187 8.77 20.97 26.60
CA ASP A 187 9.75 21.69 27.43
C ASP A 187 9.90 23.14 26.94
N ASP A 188 10.06 23.34 25.62
CA ASP A 188 10.13 24.67 25.02
C ASP A 188 9.63 24.70 23.57
N PHE A 189 9.34 25.89 23.08
CA PHE A 189 8.96 26.13 21.69
C PHE A 189 9.66 27.38 21.13
N GLU A 190 10.48 27.16 20.11
CA GLU A 190 11.25 28.22 19.46
C GLU A 190 10.71 28.51 18.06
N VAL A 191 10.53 29.81 17.77
CA VAL A 191 10.24 30.30 16.43
C VAL A 191 11.42 31.15 15.96
N GLU A 192 12.15 30.67 14.96
CA GLU A 192 13.17 31.50 14.32
C GLU A 192 12.52 32.36 13.24
N HIS A 193 12.76 33.66 13.36
CA HIS A 193 12.33 34.66 12.39
C HIS A 193 13.49 35.05 11.48
N SER A 194 13.18 35.22 10.20
CA SER A 194 14.05 35.86 9.22
C SER A 194 14.41 37.28 9.64
N LYS A 195 15.42 37.85 8.99
CA LYS A 195 15.77 39.29 9.11
C LYS A 195 14.62 40.23 8.72
N SER A 196 13.66 39.74 7.92
CA SER A 196 12.44 40.46 7.53
C SER A 196 11.27 40.31 8.52
N GLY A 197 11.44 39.54 9.59
CA GLY A 197 10.40 39.27 10.60
C GLY A 197 9.48 38.09 10.28
N THR A 198 9.60 37.49 9.08
CA THR A 198 8.80 36.30 8.71
C THR A 198 9.28 35.07 9.49
N PRO A 199 8.39 34.28 10.12
CA PRO A 199 8.81 33.03 10.75
C PRO A 199 9.29 32.04 9.70
N GLU A 200 10.50 31.50 9.88
CA GLU A 200 11.14 30.56 8.94
C GLU A 200 11.22 29.14 9.52
N ARG A 201 11.38 29.01 10.84
CA ARG A 201 11.55 27.72 11.52
C ARG A 201 10.67 27.68 12.77
N PHE A 202 9.90 26.61 12.90
CA PHE A 202 9.11 26.32 14.09
C PHE A 202 9.64 25.02 14.67
N CYS A 203 10.14 25.08 15.90
CA CYS A 203 10.79 23.97 16.59
C CYS A 203 10.13 23.78 17.96
N ALA A 204 9.69 22.55 18.25
CA ALA A 204 9.21 22.17 19.58
C ALA A 204 10.23 21.23 20.23
N SER A 205 10.78 21.63 21.38
CA SER A 205 11.59 20.76 22.22
C SER A 205 10.66 19.93 23.10
N VAL A 206 10.53 18.66 22.75
CA VAL A 206 9.59 17.72 23.36
C VAL A 206 10.38 16.66 24.12
N ALA A 207 10.09 16.49 25.41
CA ALA A 207 10.54 15.33 26.17
C ALA A 207 9.69 14.11 25.76
N VAL A 208 10.34 13.12 25.17
CA VAL A 208 9.80 11.78 24.87
C VAL A 208 10.38 10.84 25.92
N ASP A 209 9.57 10.46 26.91
CA ASP A 209 10.04 9.90 28.19
C ASP A 209 11.16 10.77 28.78
N ASP A 210 12.37 10.22 28.98
CA ASP A 210 13.52 10.92 29.57
C ASP A 210 14.38 11.67 28.53
N LYS A 211 14.01 11.63 27.25
CA LYS A 211 14.82 12.17 26.15
C LYS A 211 14.16 13.40 25.54
N VAL A 212 14.82 14.56 25.68
CA VAL A 212 14.43 15.78 24.97
C VAL A 212 14.87 15.69 23.51
N VAL A 213 13.94 15.95 22.60
CA VAL A 213 14.16 15.98 21.16
C VAL A 213 13.53 17.22 20.54
N ASP A 214 14.22 17.79 19.58
CA ASP A 214 13.73 18.91 18.80
C ASP A 214 12.92 18.38 17.60
N ILE A 215 11.66 18.75 17.54
CA ILE A 215 10.74 18.39 16.47
C ILE A 215 10.38 19.64 15.69
N GLU A 216 10.81 19.71 14.44
CA GLU A 216 10.55 20.84 13.56
C GLU A 216 9.45 20.54 12.54
N VAL A 217 8.85 21.60 12.01
CA VAL A 217 7.94 21.47 10.86
C VAL A 217 8.67 20.79 9.70
N ASN A 218 8.04 19.76 9.14
CA ASN A 218 8.57 18.89 8.08
C ASN A 218 9.80 18.03 8.44
N SER A 219 10.27 18.05 9.69
CA SER A 219 11.35 17.19 10.16
C SER A 219 10.86 16.34 11.34
N PRO A 220 10.14 15.22 11.06
CA PRO A 220 9.57 14.40 12.11
C PRO A 220 10.63 13.69 12.95
N TYR A 221 10.31 13.44 14.22
CA TYR A 221 11.10 12.56 15.06
C TYR A 221 10.59 11.12 14.97
N SER A 222 11.48 10.15 14.72
CA SER A 222 11.13 8.73 14.66
C SER A 222 11.61 8.00 15.92
N PRO A 223 10.76 7.80 16.93
CA PRO A 223 11.15 7.10 18.16
C PRO A 223 11.49 5.63 17.91
N ARG A 224 10.84 5.00 16.92
CA ARG A 224 11.06 3.60 16.54
C ARG A 224 10.71 3.37 15.07
N PHE A 225 11.07 2.19 14.57
CA PHE A 225 10.77 1.80 13.20
C PHE A 225 9.25 1.78 12.93
N GLY A 226 8.84 2.48 11.88
CA GLY A 226 7.43 2.58 11.48
C GLY A 226 6.61 3.54 12.34
N GLU A 227 7.24 4.42 13.11
CA GLU A 227 6.55 5.48 13.87
C GLU A 227 7.27 6.81 13.71
N ASP A 228 6.51 7.86 13.40
CA ASP A 228 6.98 9.23 13.27
C ASP A 228 6.08 10.19 14.06
N ILE A 229 6.69 11.20 14.68
CA ILE A 229 6.01 12.27 15.41
C ILE A 229 6.22 13.58 14.65
N TYR A 230 5.12 14.16 14.19
CA TYR A 230 5.09 15.42 13.45
C TYR A 230 4.60 16.55 14.33
N LEU A 231 5.23 17.71 14.21
CA LEU A 231 4.69 18.96 14.72
C LEU A 231 3.65 19.50 13.74
N MET A 232 2.38 19.58 14.17
CA MET A 232 1.27 20.01 13.31
C MET A 232 0.83 21.44 13.56
N ASN A 233 0.76 21.83 14.84
CA ASN A 233 0.36 23.17 15.24
C ASN A 233 0.98 23.51 16.59
N TYR A 234 1.00 24.80 16.93
CA TYR A 234 1.51 25.29 18.19
C TYR A 234 0.62 26.40 18.76
N ALA A 235 0.70 26.56 20.07
CA ALA A 235 0.12 27.61 20.88
C ALA A 235 1.13 27.97 21.99
N PRO A 236 1.01 29.15 22.63
CA PRO A 236 1.93 29.58 23.68
C PRO A 236 2.07 28.57 24.84
N ASP A 237 0.99 27.85 25.17
CA ASP A 237 0.94 26.93 26.31
C ASP A 237 0.98 25.44 25.90
N GLY A 238 1.24 25.13 24.63
CA GLY A 238 1.26 23.76 24.14
C GLY A 238 1.34 23.59 22.63
N CYS A 239 1.64 22.39 22.17
CA CYS A 239 1.68 22.03 20.76
C CYS A 239 0.77 20.84 20.43
N LEU A 240 0.38 20.76 19.15
CA LEU A 240 -0.33 19.62 18.60
C LEU A 240 0.68 18.75 17.85
N LEU A 241 0.92 17.57 18.38
CA LEU A 241 1.74 16.55 17.72
C LEU A 241 0.84 15.53 17.02
N GLN A 242 1.32 14.99 15.92
CA GLN A 242 0.70 13.89 15.21
C GLN A 242 1.65 12.69 15.19
N VAL A 243 1.25 11.62 15.86
CA VAL A 243 1.97 10.35 15.88
C VAL A 243 1.39 9.48 14.76
N VAL A 244 2.22 9.12 13.79
CA VAL A 244 1.86 8.28 12.65
C VAL A 244 2.57 6.95 12.77
N ARG A 245 1.80 5.86 12.91
CA ARG A 245 2.30 4.48 12.92
C ARG A 245 2.00 3.80 11.60
N GLU A 246 3.03 3.34 10.91
CA GLU A 246 3.00 2.64 9.62
C GLU A 246 3.97 1.45 9.62
N PRO A 247 3.59 0.29 10.18
CA PRO A 247 4.48 -0.86 10.31
C PRO A 247 5.02 -1.39 8.98
N TRP A 248 4.23 -1.25 7.91
CA TRP A 248 4.54 -1.76 6.57
C TRP A 248 5.39 -0.83 5.71
N ARG A 249 5.73 0.37 6.21
CA ARG A 249 6.47 1.40 5.46
C ARG A 249 7.76 0.87 4.83
N GLY A 250 8.52 0.07 5.58
CA GLY A 250 9.76 -0.51 5.06
C GLY A 250 9.54 -1.49 3.91
N ILE A 251 8.45 -2.26 3.93
CA ILE A 251 8.09 -3.19 2.86
C ILE A 251 7.71 -2.39 1.61
N THR A 252 6.92 -1.33 1.78
CA THR A 252 6.57 -0.41 0.68
C THR A 252 7.82 0.23 0.07
N ALA A 253 8.71 0.77 0.90
CA ALA A 253 9.97 1.36 0.44
C ALA A 253 10.86 0.35 -0.29
N THR A 254 10.94 -0.89 0.23
CA THR A 254 11.67 -1.99 -0.43
C THR A 254 11.08 -2.30 -1.82
N GLY A 255 9.75 -2.36 -1.92
CA GLY A 255 9.06 -2.56 -3.20
C GLY A 255 9.38 -1.47 -4.22
N ILE A 256 9.34 -0.20 -3.80
CA ILE A 256 9.70 0.95 -4.64
C ILE A 256 11.17 0.89 -5.06
N ALA A 257 12.09 0.58 -4.15
CA ALA A 257 13.51 0.45 -4.47
C ALA A 257 13.77 -0.65 -5.50
N LEU A 258 13.12 -1.81 -5.38
CA LEU A 258 13.21 -2.89 -6.37
C LEU A 258 12.60 -2.50 -7.72
N LEU A 259 11.51 -1.75 -7.74
CA LEU A 259 10.94 -1.21 -8.97
C LEU A 259 11.93 -0.31 -9.71
N LEU A 260 12.55 0.64 -9.00
CA LEU A 260 13.55 1.55 -9.56
C LEU A 260 14.79 0.79 -10.05
N LEU A 261 15.29 -0.17 -9.26
CA LEU A 261 16.41 -1.01 -9.64
C LEU A 261 16.10 -1.82 -10.91
N GLY A 262 14.93 -2.44 -10.98
CA GLY A 262 14.49 -3.21 -12.13
C GLY A 262 14.35 -2.33 -13.39
N ALA A 263 13.77 -1.14 -13.26
CA ALA A 263 13.67 -0.17 -14.34
C ALA A 263 15.06 0.27 -14.86
N PHE A 264 15.99 0.57 -13.95
CA PHE A 264 17.37 0.89 -14.28
C PHE A 264 18.07 -0.24 -15.04
N MET A 265 17.92 -1.50 -14.57
CA MET A 265 18.50 -2.66 -15.26
C MET A 265 17.94 -2.87 -16.67
N LEU A 266 16.64 -2.62 -16.88
CA LEU A 266 16.01 -2.68 -18.20
C LEU A 266 16.53 -1.58 -19.13
N PHE A 267 16.72 -0.36 -18.61
CA PHE A 267 17.27 0.76 -19.34
C PHE A 267 18.71 0.50 -19.83
N MET A 268 19.57 0.01 -18.93
CA MET A 268 20.96 -0.36 -19.26
C MET A 268 21.05 -1.43 -20.36
N GLN A 269 20.12 -2.39 -20.38
CA GLN A 269 20.06 -3.40 -21.44
C GLN A 269 19.72 -2.79 -22.81
N GLY A 270 18.88 -1.76 -22.84
CA GLY A 270 18.53 -1.03 -24.06
C GLY A 270 19.78 -0.50 -24.78
N PHE A 271 20.76 0.01 -24.03
CA PHE A 271 22.05 0.43 -24.58
C PHE A 271 22.90 -0.72 -25.09
N GLN A 272 23.00 -1.81 -24.32
CA GLN A 272 23.81 -2.98 -24.71
C GLN A 272 23.33 -3.63 -26.01
N LYS A 273 22.01 -3.58 -26.28
CA LYS A 273 21.44 -4.09 -27.54
C LYS A 273 21.63 -3.15 -28.73
N ARG A 274 21.85 -1.86 -28.52
CA ARG A 274 22.16 -0.89 -29.59
C ARG A 274 23.65 -0.81 -29.92
N ALA A 275 24.51 -1.21 -28.98
CA ALA A 275 25.96 -1.25 -29.16
C ALA A 275 26.46 -2.56 -29.83
N ARG A 276 25.55 -3.49 -30.15
CA ARG A 276 25.80 -4.70 -30.93
C ARG A 276 25.04 -4.62 -32.24
#